data_AF-A0AAJ6JM30-F1
#
_entry.id   AF-A0AAJ6JM30-F1
#
_cell.length_a   1.000
_cell.length_b   1.000
_cell.length_c   1.000
_cell.angle_alpha   90.00
_cell.angle_beta   90.00
_cell.angle_gamma   90.00
#
_symmetry.space_group_name_H-M   'P 1'
#
loop_
_entity.id
_entity.type
_entity.pdbx_description
1 polymer ?
#
loop_
_entity_poly.entity_id
_entity_poly.type
_entity_poly.pdbx_seq_one_letter_code
_entity_poly.pdbx_strand_id
1 'polypeptide(L)'
;MNLQVTILKLLVSYPNGLAKLDDLKRDIAILATSGQDWSERTKRLAARVPDLSIFSMRLVERYSFGWHITEKGRGVLEYMESHERPSVVDTNTPEPECALGKIPPMRGKASRRARGRSRQRRSPRAHIA
;
A
#
# COMPACT_ATOMS: atom_id res chain seq x y z
N MET A 1 14.64 -5.74 -9.05
CA MET A 1 14.20 -4.38 -8.70
C MET A 1 15.31 -3.41 -9.03
N ASN A 2 14.99 -2.13 -9.24
CA ASN A 2 16.01 -1.07 -9.27
C ASN A 2 15.95 -0.28 -7.95
N LEU A 3 16.99 -0.38 -7.13
CA LEU A 3 17.03 0.22 -5.79
C LEU A 3 16.92 1.75 -5.83
N GLN A 4 17.53 2.41 -6.82
CA GLN A 4 17.50 3.87 -6.90
C GLN A 4 16.09 4.39 -7.16
N VAL A 5 15.37 3.76 -8.09
CA VAL A 5 13.96 4.07 -8.34
C VAL A 5 13.10 3.75 -7.12
N THR A 6 13.36 2.62 -6.44
CA THR A 6 12.67 2.27 -5.19
C THR A 6 12.83 3.37 -4.13
N ILE A 7 14.03 3.91 -3.94
CA ILE A 7 14.28 5.00 -2.97
C ILE A 7 13.48 6.26 -3.36
N LEU A 8 13.47 6.65 -4.63
CA LEU A 8 12.67 7.80 -5.08
C LEU A 8 11.17 7.60 -4.83
N LYS A 9 10.64 6.43 -5.21
CA LYS A 9 9.22 6.05 -5.00
C LYS A 9 8.83 6.06 -3.53
N LEU A 10 9.69 5.51 -2.67
CA LEU A 10 9.46 5.51 -1.23
C LEU A 10 9.45 6.94 -0.70
N LEU A 11 10.47 7.74 -0.98
CA LEU A 11 10.55 9.11 -0.46
C LEU A 11 9.33 9.95 -0.87
N VAL A 12 8.84 9.85 -2.11
CA VAL A 12 7.61 10.57 -2.52
C VAL A 12 6.36 10.10 -1.78
N SER A 13 6.29 8.84 -1.38
CA SER A 13 5.19 8.28 -0.59
C SER A 13 5.24 8.70 0.88
N TYR A 14 6.40 9.13 1.38
CA TYR A 14 6.54 9.63 2.74
C TYR A 14 6.06 11.09 2.87
N PRO A 15 5.51 11.46 4.04
CA PRO A 15 5.12 12.84 4.30
C PRO A 15 6.32 13.78 4.11
N ASN A 16 6.07 14.90 3.43
CA ASN A 16 7.07 15.90 3.08
C ASN A 16 8.23 15.38 2.21
N GLY A 17 8.18 14.17 1.66
CA GLY A 17 9.30 13.63 0.90
C GLY A 17 10.45 13.07 1.76
N LEU A 18 10.22 12.86 3.05
CA LEU A 18 11.29 12.57 4.02
C LEU A 18 11.07 11.26 4.78
N ALA A 19 12.09 10.42 4.81
CA ALA A 19 12.13 9.19 5.61
C ALA A 19 13.40 9.10 6.45
N LYS A 20 13.30 8.53 7.66
CA LYS A 20 14.50 8.10 8.41
C LYS A 20 15.14 6.91 7.72
N LEU A 21 16.43 6.69 7.97
CA LEU A 21 17.15 5.57 7.37
C LEU A 21 16.56 4.21 7.79
N ASP A 22 16.13 4.06 9.04
CA ASP A 22 15.55 2.81 9.53
C ASP A 22 14.20 2.50 8.90
N ASP A 23 13.35 3.51 8.75
CA ASP A 23 12.06 3.40 8.06
C ASP A 23 12.27 3.04 6.58
N LEU A 24 13.22 3.72 5.91
CA LEU A 24 13.56 3.43 4.52
C LEU A 24 14.10 2.00 4.35
N LYS A 25 14.97 1.52 5.24
CA LYS A 25 15.49 0.15 5.21
C LYS A 25 14.37 -0.88 5.40
N ARG A 26 13.45 -0.63 6.33
CA ARG A 26 12.31 -1.51 6.59
C ARG A 26 11.43 -1.65 5.35
N ASP A 27 11.08 -0.54 4.73
CA ASP A 27 10.20 -0.56 3.55
C ASP A 27 10.90 -1.16 2.32
N ILE A 28 12.19 -0.92 2.15
CA ILE A 28 12.98 -1.58 1.10
C ILE A 28 12.98 -3.10 1.32
N ALA A 29 13.11 -3.57 2.56
CA ALA A 29 13.08 -5.01 2.86
C ALA A 29 11.73 -5.64 2.51
N ILE A 30 10.62 -4.93 2.74
CA ILE A 30 9.28 -5.37 2.33
C ILE A 30 9.18 -5.41 0.79
N LEU A 31 9.63 -4.36 0.10
CA LEU A 31 9.57 -4.31 -1.36
C LEU A 31 10.49 -5.32 -2.04
N ALA A 32 11.59 -5.71 -1.38
CA ALA A 32 12.46 -6.78 -1.85
C ALA A 32 11.76 -8.14 -1.87
N THR A 33 10.69 -8.33 -1.07
CA THR A 33 9.90 -9.55 -1.03
C THR A 33 8.57 -9.45 -1.78
N SER A 34 8.22 -8.29 -2.36
CA SER A 34 6.98 -8.07 -3.15
C SER A 34 6.90 -8.85 -4.47
N GLY A 35 7.92 -9.61 -4.85
CA GLY A 35 7.89 -10.45 -6.04
C GLY A 35 8.18 -9.73 -7.36
N GLN A 36 7.83 -10.38 -8.46
CA GLN A 36 8.34 -10.05 -9.80
C GLN A 36 7.71 -8.78 -10.39
N ASP A 37 6.42 -8.52 -10.14
CA ASP A 37 5.72 -7.33 -10.65
C ASP A 37 6.40 -6.02 -10.24
N TRP A 38 6.70 -5.88 -8.94
CA TRP A 38 7.41 -4.70 -8.42
C TRP A 38 8.83 -4.59 -9.00
N SER A 39 9.52 -5.73 -9.07
CA SER A 39 10.88 -5.83 -9.60
C SER A 39 10.96 -5.38 -11.06
N GLU A 40 10.00 -5.77 -11.88
CA GLU A 40 9.90 -5.39 -13.30
C GLU A 40 9.45 -3.95 -13.48
N ARG A 41 8.50 -3.48 -12.68
CA ARG A 41 8.04 -2.09 -12.73
C ARG A 41 9.19 -1.11 -12.46
N THR A 42 9.95 -1.33 -11.39
CA THR A 42 11.10 -0.47 -11.06
C THR A 42 12.22 -0.54 -12.10
N LYS A 43 12.42 -1.70 -12.76
CA LYS A 43 13.35 -1.84 -13.89
C LYS A 43 12.87 -1.05 -15.13
N ARG A 44 11.59 -1.13 -15.47
CA ARG A 44 11.00 -0.38 -16.61
C ARG A 44 11.10 1.13 -16.41
N LEU A 45 10.89 1.61 -15.18
CA LEU A 45 11.08 3.01 -14.84
C LEU A 45 12.56 3.42 -14.98
N ALA A 46 13.50 2.64 -14.46
CA ALA A 46 14.93 2.93 -14.56
C ALA A 46 15.43 2.99 -16.01
N ALA A 47 14.86 2.19 -16.91
CA ALA A 47 15.24 2.18 -18.33
C ALA A 47 14.96 3.52 -19.06
N ARG A 48 14.12 4.40 -18.48
CA ARG A 48 13.78 5.71 -19.07
C ARG A 48 14.82 6.78 -18.83
N VAL A 49 15.65 6.58 -17.80
CA VAL A 49 16.78 7.45 -17.48
C VAL A 49 18.01 6.54 -17.38
N PRO A 50 18.66 6.25 -18.52
CA PRO A 50 19.94 5.55 -18.52
C PRO A 50 20.91 6.26 -17.58
N ASP A 51 21.77 5.48 -16.91
CA ASP A 51 22.77 5.99 -15.97
C ASP A 51 22.21 6.80 -14.79
N LEU A 52 20.95 6.52 -14.41
CA LEU A 52 20.33 7.09 -13.22
C LEU A 52 21.27 6.93 -12.01
N SER A 53 21.64 8.07 -11.43
CA SER A 53 22.47 8.15 -10.22
C SER A 53 21.88 9.17 -9.26
N ILE A 54 21.02 8.72 -8.36
CA ILE A 54 20.25 9.59 -7.45
C ILE A 54 21.12 10.50 -6.57
N PHE A 55 22.35 10.07 -6.26
CA PHE A 55 23.30 10.85 -5.45
C PHE A 55 24.11 11.83 -6.31
N SER A 56 24.71 11.35 -7.40
CA SER A 56 25.52 12.19 -8.30
C SER A 56 24.68 13.27 -8.97
N MET A 57 23.43 12.96 -9.31
CA MET A 57 22.49 13.90 -9.91
C MET A 57 21.78 14.79 -8.87
N ARG A 58 22.06 14.64 -7.57
CA ARG A 58 21.42 15.38 -6.46
C ARG A 58 19.89 15.26 -6.47
N LEU A 59 19.37 14.07 -6.74
CA LEU A 59 17.93 13.81 -6.70
C LEU A 59 17.44 13.59 -5.27
N VAL A 60 18.33 13.08 -4.41
CA VAL A 60 18.08 12.84 -2.98
C VAL A 60 19.18 13.50 -2.16
N GLU A 61 18.81 14.07 -1.03
CA GLU A 61 19.71 14.70 -0.08
C GLU A 61 19.60 14.06 1.31
N ARG A 62 20.69 14.11 2.06
CA ARG A 62 20.74 13.64 3.44
C ARG A 62 20.63 14.82 4.38
N TYR A 63 19.66 14.77 5.26
CA TYR A 63 19.45 15.71 6.37
C TYR A 63 19.81 15.05 7.70
N SER A 64 19.92 15.86 8.76
CA SER A 64 20.16 15.38 10.13
C SER A 64 19.07 14.42 10.63
N PHE A 65 17.85 14.55 10.11
CA PHE A 65 16.68 13.78 10.51
C PHE A 65 16.27 12.68 9.52
N GLY A 66 17.00 12.51 8.40
CA GLY A 66 16.69 11.47 7.43
C GLY A 66 17.17 11.76 6.01
N TRP A 67 16.54 11.10 5.05
CA TRP A 67 16.73 11.30 3.62
C TRP A 67 15.52 12.03 3.05
N HIS A 68 15.77 12.94 2.12
CA HIS A 68 14.74 13.78 1.52
C HIS A 68 14.88 13.77 0.00
N ILE A 69 13.76 13.69 -0.71
CA ILE A 69 13.73 13.87 -2.15
C ILE A 69 13.72 15.37 -2.50
N THR A 70 14.61 15.77 -3.40
CA THR A 70 14.65 17.14 -3.92
C THR A 70 13.55 17.38 -4.95
N GLU A 71 13.28 18.65 -5.27
CA GLU A 71 12.34 19.00 -6.35
C GLU A 71 12.80 18.41 -7.69
N LYS A 72 14.11 18.44 -7.96
CA LYS A 72 14.70 17.78 -9.14
C LYS A 72 14.42 16.27 -9.14
N GLY A 73 14.53 15.63 -7.99
CA GLY A 73 14.20 14.21 -7.82
C GLY A 73 12.74 13.91 -8.14
N ARG A 74 11.81 14.76 -7.71
CA ARG A 74 10.38 14.66 -8.03
C ARG A 74 10.14 14.82 -9.52
N GLY A 75 10.70 15.84 -10.16
CA GLY A 75 10.55 16.06 -11.59
C GLY A 75 11.13 14.93 -12.44
N VAL A 76 12.27 14.35 -12.05
CA VAL A 76 12.81 13.15 -12.73
C VAL A 76 11.88 11.96 -12.54
N LEU A 77 11.35 11.73 -11.34
CA LEU A 77 10.41 10.64 -11.11
C LEU A 77 9.11 10.83 -11.91
N GLU A 78 8.59 12.06 -12.00
CA GLU A 78 7.41 12.39 -12.81
C GLU A 78 7.67 12.18 -14.32
N TYR A 79 8.83 12.61 -14.83
CA TYR A 79 9.26 12.29 -16.19
C TYR A 79 9.32 10.78 -16.42
N MET A 80 9.88 10.06 -15.45
CA MET A 80 9.91 8.61 -15.48
C MET A 80 8.53 8.00 -15.40
N GLU A 81 7.50 8.61 -14.81
CA GLU A 81 6.16 8.03 -14.66
C GLU A 81 5.21 8.39 -15.80
N SER A 82 5.30 9.59 -16.35
CA SER A 82 4.47 10.08 -17.46
C SER A 82 4.55 9.21 -18.72
N HIS A 83 5.67 8.51 -18.91
CA HIS A 83 5.87 7.58 -20.02
C HIS A 83 5.40 6.16 -19.70
N GLU A 84 4.79 5.94 -18.52
CA GLU A 84 4.20 4.66 -18.12
C GLU A 84 2.84 4.59 -18.80
N ARG A 85 2.85 4.18 -20.08
CA ARG A 85 1.61 3.78 -20.73
C ARG A 85 0.90 2.82 -19.78
N PRO A 86 -0.39 3.06 -19.46
CA PRO A 86 -1.16 2.04 -18.76
C PRO A 86 -1.11 0.81 -19.67
N SER A 87 -0.44 -0.25 -19.24
CA SER A 87 -0.73 -1.54 -19.86
C SER A 87 -2.19 -1.76 -19.54
N VAL A 88 -3.03 -1.77 -20.58
CA VAL A 88 -4.40 -2.24 -20.48
C VAL A 88 -4.30 -3.67 -19.98
N VAL A 89 -4.34 -3.84 -18.67
CA VAL A 89 -4.69 -5.10 -18.05
C VAL A 89 -6.16 -5.24 -18.38
N ASP A 90 -6.46 -6.06 -19.37
CA ASP A 90 -7.79 -6.58 -19.67
C ASP A 90 -8.37 -7.12 -18.36
N THR A 91 -9.10 -6.26 -17.64
CA THR A 91 -9.77 -6.60 -16.40
C THR A 91 -11.13 -7.12 -16.80
N ASN A 92 -11.15 -8.30 -17.42
CA ASN A 92 -12.32 -9.15 -17.32
C ASN A 92 -12.28 -9.82 -15.95
N THR A 93 -12.66 -9.07 -14.91
CA THR A 93 -12.88 -9.58 -13.56
C THR A 93 -14.03 -8.78 -12.97
N PRO A 94 -15.19 -9.39 -12.70
CA PRO A 94 -16.36 -8.66 -12.22
C PRO A 94 -16.11 -8.04 -10.84
N GLU A 95 -16.54 -6.79 -10.71
CA GLU A 95 -16.67 -6.01 -9.47
C GLU A 95 -17.22 -6.82 -8.30
N PRO A 96 -16.67 -6.60 -7.10
CA PRO A 96 -17.51 -6.41 -5.93
C PRO A 96 -17.50 -4.93 -5.55
N GLU A 97 -18.65 -4.32 -5.75
CA GLU A 97 -19.07 -3.02 -5.28
C GLU A 97 -18.78 -2.89 -3.77
N CYS A 98 -17.79 -2.08 -3.38
CA CYS A 98 -17.59 -1.66 -1.99
C CYS A 98 -17.95 -0.19 -1.87
N ALA A 99 -19.25 0.06 -1.80
CA ALA A 99 -19.85 1.36 -1.57
C ALA A 99 -19.34 1.97 -0.25
N LEU A 100 -18.86 3.21 -0.38
CA LEU A 100 -18.65 4.21 0.67
C LEU A 100 -19.60 4.03 1.87
N GLY A 101 -19.02 3.77 3.03
CA GLY A 101 -19.70 3.86 4.33
C GLY A 101 -20.17 5.28 4.60
N LYS A 102 -21.38 5.61 4.12
CA LYS A 102 -22.19 6.69 4.69
C LYS A 102 -22.90 6.14 5.91
N ILE A 103 -22.57 6.67 7.08
CA ILE A 103 -23.26 6.40 8.35
C ILE A 103 -24.70 6.93 8.26
N PRO A 104 -25.73 6.11 8.54
CA PRO A 104 -27.07 6.62 8.85
C PRO A 104 -27.34 6.55 10.37
N PRO A 105 -28.16 7.47 10.91
CA PRO A 105 -28.36 7.65 12.34
C PRO A 105 -29.30 6.61 12.96
N MET A 106 -29.08 6.36 14.26
CA MET A 106 -29.96 5.56 15.12
C MET A 106 -31.42 6.05 15.04
N ARG A 107 -32.33 5.11 14.75
CA ARG A 107 -33.77 5.30 15.00
C ARG A 107 -34.38 3.98 15.44
N GLY A 108 -34.61 3.85 16.74
CA GLY A 108 -35.35 2.73 17.31
C GLY A 108 -36.83 2.82 16.95
N LYS A 109 -37.46 1.65 16.70
CA LYS A 109 -38.86 1.20 16.91
C LYS A 109 -38.88 -0.25 16.45
N ALA A 110 -39.68 -1.20 16.91
CA ALA A 110 -40.54 -1.39 18.06
C ALA A 110 -40.92 -2.89 18.02
N SER A 111 -41.23 -3.44 19.18
CA SER A 111 -41.86 -4.74 19.43
C SER A 111 -42.82 -5.23 18.33
N ARG A 112 -42.74 -6.54 18.00
CA ARG A 112 -43.88 -7.48 18.12
C ARG A 112 -43.48 -8.94 17.80
N ARG A 113 -43.69 -9.81 18.80
CA ARG A 113 -44.45 -11.09 18.81
C ARG A 113 -44.26 -12.06 17.63
N ALA A 114 -44.21 -13.38 17.77
CA ALA A 114 -44.23 -14.32 18.90
C ALA A 114 -44.10 -15.76 18.34
N ARG A 115 -43.92 -16.72 19.27
CA ARG A 115 -44.31 -18.14 19.24
C ARG A 115 -43.37 -19.19 18.62
N GLY A 116 -43.06 -20.17 19.47
CA GLY A 116 -42.61 -21.53 19.15
C GLY A 116 -41.72 -22.07 20.26
N ARG A 117 -42.26 -22.47 21.44
CA ARG A 117 -42.44 -23.89 21.85
C ARG A 117 -41.42 -24.82 21.13
N SER A 118 -40.52 -25.53 21.80
CA SER A 118 -40.84 -26.57 22.77
C SER A 118 -39.59 -27.05 23.52
N ARG A 119 -39.85 -27.52 24.73
CA ARG A 119 -39.01 -28.26 25.68
C ARG A 119 -38.19 -29.39 25.04
N GLN A 120 -36.94 -29.55 25.47
CA GLN A 120 -36.34 -30.84 25.82
C GLN A 120 -35.03 -30.57 26.61
N ARG A 121 -35.05 -30.45 27.95
CA ARG A 121 -34.77 -31.53 28.91
C ARG A 121 -33.50 -32.36 28.60
N ARG A 122 -32.37 -32.08 29.27
CA ARG A 122 -31.77 -32.86 30.38
C ARG A 122 -30.26 -32.62 30.56
N SER A 123 -29.93 -32.17 31.77
CA SER A 123 -28.75 -32.39 32.65
C SER A 123 -27.30 -32.49 32.10
N PRO A 124 -26.35 -31.72 32.67
CA PRO A 124 -24.91 -31.92 32.54
C PRO A 124 -24.29 -32.66 33.75
N ARG A 125 -23.01 -33.04 33.59
CA ARG A 125 -22.01 -33.60 34.54
C ARG A 125 -21.94 -35.12 34.66
N ALA A 126 -20.98 -35.69 33.93
CA ALA A 126 -20.16 -36.76 34.48
C ALA A 126 -18.86 -36.12 35.02
N HIS A 127 -18.58 -36.39 36.29
CA HIS A 127 -17.33 -36.08 36.96
C HIS A 127 -16.28 -37.11 36.54
N ILE A 128 -15.07 -36.63 36.30
CA ILE A 128 -13.85 -37.44 36.15
C ILE A 128 -13.43 -37.90 37.55
N ALA A 129 -13.20 -39.20 37.70
CA ALA A 129 -12.34 -39.81 38.70
C ALA A 129 -11.77 -41.09 38.09
#